data_AF-A0A080YXT5-F1
#
_entry.id   AF-A0A080YXT5-F1
#
_cell.length_a   1.000
_cell.length_b   1.000
_cell.length_c   1.000
_cell.angle_alpha   90.00
_cell.angle_beta   90.00
_cell.angle_gamma   90.00
#
_symmetry.space_group_name_H-M   'P 1'
#
loop_
_entity.id
_entity.type
_entity.pdbx_description
1 polymer ?
#
loop_
_entity_poly.entity_id
_entity_poly.type
_entity_poly.pdbx_seq_one_letter_code
_entity_poly.pdbx_strand_id
1 'polypeptide(L)'
;MVIADSEAKSKKCTTDEENGNVKWINEGGSYIKFTEVNSSLIDVRYDRWASCQDELHAQHLFVRWAEFANEWAQRMVPSNLVRSENEN
;
A
#
# COMPACT_ATOMS: atom_id res chain seq x y z
N MET A 1 4.81 7.52 -0.08
CA MET A 1 3.92 8.68 -0.26
C MET A 1 3.86 9.08 -1.73
N VAL A 2 2.80 8.63 -2.41
CA VAL A 2 2.03 9.28 -3.51
C VAL A 2 0.67 8.54 -3.41
N ILE A 3 -0.18 8.87 -2.43
CA ILE A 3 -1.37 9.73 -2.54
C ILE A 3 -2.13 9.50 -3.85
N ALA A 4 -3.03 8.51 -3.80
CA ALA A 4 -4.21 8.46 -4.66
C ALA A 4 -4.93 9.80 -4.61
N ASP A 5 -5.39 10.27 -5.76
CA ASP A 5 -5.96 11.60 -6.01
C ASP A 5 -6.82 12.13 -4.85
N SER A 6 -6.19 12.96 -4.02
CA SER A 6 -6.90 13.85 -3.10
C SER A 6 -7.30 15.10 -3.88
N GLU A 7 -8.51 15.62 -3.63
CA GLU A 7 -9.09 16.82 -4.28
C GLU A 7 -8.16 18.04 -4.34
N ALA A 8 -7.11 18.10 -3.50
CA ALA A 8 -6.04 19.08 -3.58
C ALA A 8 -5.27 19.07 -4.92
N LYS A 9 -5.33 17.98 -5.71
CA LYS A 9 -4.77 17.94 -7.08
C LYS A 9 -5.67 18.57 -8.14
N SER A 10 -6.94 18.88 -7.87
CA SER A 10 -7.79 19.59 -8.85
C SER A 10 -7.21 20.97 -9.23
N LYS A 11 -6.48 21.62 -8.30
CA LYS A 11 -5.82 22.92 -8.52
C LYS A 11 -4.38 22.85 -9.03
N LYS A 12 -3.79 21.66 -9.12
CA LYS A 12 -2.51 21.41 -9.81
C LYS A 12 -2.67 20.59 -11.10
N CYS A 13 -3.90 20.24 -11.44
CA CYS A 13 -4.31 19.76 -12.76
C CYS A 13 -4.81 20.95 -13.59
N THR A 14 -3.98 21.98 -13.69
CA THR A 14 -4.07 23.04 -14.69
C THR A 14 -2.72 23.11 -15.39
N THR A 15 -2.27 21.95 -15.87
CA THR A 15 -1.18 21.85 -16.83
C THR A 15 -1.69 20.94 -17.93
N ASP A 16 -2.63 21.50 -18.69
CA ASP A 16 -3.13 20.96 -19.95
C ASP A 16 -2.06 21.00 -21.06
N GLU A 17 -0.91 21.64 -20.85
CA GLU A 17 0.09 21.83 -21.90
C GLU A 17 1.49 21.82 -21.27
N GLU A 18 2.28 20.76 -21.46
CA GLU A 18 3.76 20.83 -21.64
C GLU A 18 4.51 19.48 -21.61
N ASN A 19 3.91 18.36 -21.25
CA ASN A 19 4.59 17.04 -21.34
C ASN A 19 3.79 16.04 -22.17
N GLY A 20 3.76 16.27 -23.48
CA GLY A 20 2.97 15.54 -24.49
C GLY A 20 3.34 14.06 -24.72
N ASN A 21 3.83 13.34 -23.71
CA ASN A 21 4.06 11.90 -23.84
C ASN A 21 4.00 11.11 -22.53
N VAL A 22 3.39 11.65 -21.46
CA VAL A 22 3.18 10.88 -20.22
C VAL A 22 1.78 10.30 -20.24
N LYS A 23 1.67 9.02 -20.65
CA LYS A 23 0.44 8.24 -20.49
C LYS A 23 0.40 7.71 -19.06
N TRP A 24 -0.40 8.34 -18.20
CA TRP A 24 -0.66 7.84 -16.86
C TRP A 24 -1.46 6.53 -16.97
N ILE A 25 -0.89 5.44 -16.47
CA ILE A 25 -1.59 4.15 -16.37
C ILE A 25 -2.39 4.18 -15.08
N ASN A 26 -3.70 4.33 -15.19
CA ASN A 26 -4.65 4.34 -14.06
C ASN A 26 -5.18 2.92 -13.72
N GLU A 27 -4.53 1.88 -14.21
CA GLU A 27 -5.01 0.48 -14.11
C GLU A 27 -4.88 -0.11 -12.70
N GLY A 28 -4.24 0.59 -11.76
CA GLY A 28 -4.19 0.21 -10.36
C GLY A 28 -3.15 0.98 -9.55
N GLY A 29 -3.11 0.69 -8.25
CA GLY A 29 -2.18 1.32 -7.33
C GLY A 29 -2.21 0.70 -5.95
N SER A 30 -1.26 1.12 -5.12
CA SER A 30 -1.33 0.86 -3.69
C SER A 30 -0.68 2.00 -2.92
N TYR A 31 -1.11 2.19 -1.68
CA TYR A 31 -0.41 3.07 -0.76
C TYR A 31 -0.30 2.45 0.62
N ILE A 32 0.71 2.90 1.34
CA ILE A 32 0.94 2.57 2.75
C ILE A 32 0.91 3.88 3.52
N LYS A 33 0.14 3.91 4.60
CA LYS A 33 0.11 5.02 5.54
C LYS A 33 0.63 4.53 6.89
N PHE A 34 1.62 5.24 7.42
CA PHE A 34 2.09 5.07 8.79
C PHE A 34 1.54 6.22 9.62
N THR A 35 0.91 5.90 10.73
CA THR A 35 0.38 6.87 11.69
C THR A 35 0.99 6.57 13.05
N GLU A 36 1.75 7.50 13.60
CA GLU A 36 2.23 7.37 14.98
C GLU A 36 1.05 7.47 15.94
N VAL A 37 0.86 6.46 16.79
CA VAL A 37 -0.17 6.46 17.83
C VAL A 37 0.44 6.88 19.17
N ASN A 38 1.63 6.37 19.49
CA ASN A 38 2.46 6.78 20.63
C ASN A 38 3.92 6.31 20.42
N SER A 39 4.76 6.52 21.43
CA SER A 39 6.21 6.23 21.39
C SER A 39 6.60 4.78 21.13
N SER A 40 5.68 3.82 21.30
CA SER A 40 5.93 2.40 21.03
C SER A 40 4.96 1.78 20.02
N LEU A 41 4.04 2.56 19.46
CA LEU A 41 2.98 2.06 18.59
C LEU A 41 2.81 2.93 17.35
N ILE A 42 2.96 2.30 16.20
CA ILE A 42 2.56 2.85 14.90
C ILE A 42 1.38 2.05 14.36
N ASP A 43 0.36 2.75 13.89
CA ASP A 43 -0.71 2.19 13.08
C ASP A 43 -0.25 2.19 11.62
N VAL A 44 -0.43 1.06 10.95
CA VAL A 44 -0.03 0.88 9.55
C VAL A 44 -1.23 0.44 8.75
N ARG A 45 -1.63 1.28 7.80
CA ARG A 45 -2.73 0.99 6.87
C ARG A 45 -2.19 0.75 5.47
N TYR A 46 -2.61 -0.37 4.89
CA TYR A 46 -2.29 -0.76 3.53
C TYR A 46 -3.57 -0.84 2.70
N ASP A 47 -3.62 -0.09 1.59
CA ASP A 47 -4.73 -0.16 0.63
C ASP A 47 -4.17 -0.41 -0.78
N ARG A 48 -4.84 -1.28 -1.56
CA ARG A 48 -4.50 -1.63 -2.94
C ARG A 48 -5.77 -1.72 -3.78
N TRP A 49 -5.69 -1.27 -5.02
CA TRP A 49 -6.77 -1.39 -6.01
C TRP A 49 -6.18 -1.66 -7.38
N ALA A 50 -6.94 -2.33 -8.24
CA ALA A 50 -6.63 -2.50 -9.64
C ALA A 50 -7.93 -2.66 -10.43
N SER A 51 -7.87 -2.37 -11.72
CA SER A 51 -8.92 -2.76 -12.65
C SER A 51 -8.77 -4.26 -12.97
N CYS A 52 -9.88 -4.97 -13.10
CA CYS A 52 -9.91 -6.36 -13.54
C CYS A 52 -10.68 -6.47 -14.87
N GLN A 53 -10.28 -7.44 -15.70
CA GLN A 53 -10.89 -7.67 -17.02
C GLN A 53 -12.19 -8.49 -16.90
N ASP A 54 -12.20 -9.43 -15.98
CA ASP A 54 -13.32 -10.33 -15.68
C ASP A 54 -13.23 -10.84 -14.24
N GLU A 55 -14.20 -11.66 -13.84
CA GLU A 55 -14.27 -12.23 -12.50
C GLU A 55 -13.09 -13.16 -12.20
N LEU A 56 -12.63 -13.93 -13.19
CA LEU A 56 -11.48 -14.83 -13.01
C LEU A 56 -10.22 -14.02 -12.70
N HIS A 57 -9.97 -12.93 -13.42
CA HIS A 57 -8.88 -12.02 -13.15
C HIS A 57 -9.02 -11.37 -11.76
N ALA A 58 -10.24 -10.98 -11.35
CA ALA A 58 -10.48 -10.44 -10.01
C ALA A 58 -10.13 -11.45 -8.90
N GLN A 59 -10.50 -12.72 -9.05
CA GLN A 59 -10.16 -13.78 -8.10
C GLN A 59 -8.65 -14.00 -8.01
N HIS A 60 -7.94 -14.02 -9.13
CA HIS A 60 -6.48 -14.12 -9.14
C HIS A 60 -5.80 -12.94 -8.44
N LEU A 61 -6.27 -11.71 -8.69
CA LEU A 61 -5.76 -10.52 -8.01
C LEU A 61 -6.00 -10.60 -6.50
N PHE A 62 -7.18 -11.05 -6.07
CA PHE A 62 -7.51 -11.20 -4.66
C PHE A 62 -6.56 -12.17 -3.94
N VAL A 63 -6.31 -13.35 -4.51
CA VAL A 63 -5.37 -14.33 -3.93
C VAL A 63 -3.98 -13.72 -3.78
N ARG A 64 -3.47 -13.05 -4.84
CA ARG A 64 -2.15 -12.40 -4.82
C ARG A 64 -2.04 -11.30 -3.76
N TRP A 65 -3.13 -10.59 -3.49
CA TRP A 65 -3.15 -9.54 -2.47
C TRP A 65 -3.18 -10.14 -1.06
N ALA A 66 -3.91 -11.24 -0.85
CA ALA A 66 -3.91 -11.97 0.41
C ALA A 66 -2.52 -12.57 0.72
N GLU A 67 -1.84 -13.14 -0.27
CA GLU A 67 -0.45 -13.62 -0.14
C GLU A 67 0.49 -12.50 0.30
N PHE A 68 0.42 -11.35 -0.36
CA PHE A 68 1.25 -10.19 -0.01
C PHE A 68 0.97 -9.70 1.43
N ALA A 69 -0.29 -9.60 1.83
CA ALA A 69 -0.66 -9.20 3.18
C ALA A 69 -0.12 -10.18 4.24
N ASN A 70 -0.17 -11.48 3.96
CA ASN A 70 0.37 -12.52 4.84
C ASN A 70 1.90 -12.42 4.98
N GLU A 71 2.63 -12.29 3.87
CA GLU A 71 4.08 -12.14 3.93
C GLU A 71 4.49 -10.87 4.68
N TRP A 72 3.78 -9.77 4.46
CA TRP A 72 4.05 -8.52 5.14
C TRP A 72 3.80 -8.64 6.64
N ALA A 73 2.68 -9.24 7.04
CA ALA A 73 2.39 -9.52 8.45
C ALA A 73 3.50 -10.38 9.09
N GLN A 74 3.97 -11.42 8.42
CA GLN A 74 5.06 -12.28 8.90
C GLN A 74 6.38 -11.50 9.08
N ARG A 75 6.73 -10.61 8.15
CA ARG A 75 7.94 -9.77 8.24
C ARG A 75 7.86 -8.73 9.35
N MET A 76 6.66 -8.27 9.68
CA MET A 76 6.42 -7.27 10.74
C MET A 76 6.36 -7.89 12.14
N VAL A 77 6.29 -9.23 12.27
CA VAL A 77 6.41 -9.88 13.57
C VAL A 77 7.80 -9.57 14.14
N PRO A 78 7.91 -9.01 15.36
CA PRO A 78 9.20 -8.73 15.98
C PRO A 78 10.03 -10.02 16.09
N SER A 79 11.23 -10.04 15.50
CA SER A 79 12.19 -11.17 15.58
C SER A 79 12.68 -11.45 17.00
N ASN A 80 12.46 -10.50 17.91
CA ASN A 80 12.85 -10.49 19.31
C ASN A 80 11.77 -11.05 20.27
N LEU A 81 10.73 -11.72 19.77
CA LEU A 81 9.85 -12.56 20.61
C LEU A 81 10.49 -13.90 21.03
N VAL A 82 11.71 -14.21 20.57
CA VAL A 82 12.57 -15.21 21.22
C VAL A 82 13.22 -14.55 22.44
N ARG A 83 12.47 -14.49 23.54
CA ARG A 83 13.02 -14.15 24.87
C ARG A 83 14.24 -15.05 25.12
N SER A 84 15.39 -14.44 25.40
CA SER A 84 16.52 -15.14 26.00
C SER A 84 16.10 -15.61 27.40
N GLU A 85 15.57 -16.82 27.50
CA GLU A 85 15.59 -17.55 28.77
C GLU A 85 17.00 -18.05 28.97
N ASN A 86 17.86 -17.21 29.56
CA ASN A 86 19.09 -17.59 30.25
C ASN A 86 19.60 -16.38 31.04
N GLU A 87 18.86 -16.02 32.09
CA GLU A 87 19.45 -15.37 33.26
C GLU A 87 19.05 -16.20 34.49
N ASN A 88 19.97 -17.07 34.90
CA ASN A 88 20.22 -17.46 36.30
C ASN A 88 21.58 -18.16 36.38
#